data_AF-A0A3M1UGC8-F1
#
_entry.id   AF-A0A3M1UGC8-F1
#
_cell.length_a   1.000
_cell.length_b   1.000
_cell.length_c   1.000
_cell.angle_alpha   90.00
_cell.angle_beta   90.00
_cell.angle_gamma   90.00
#
_symmetry.space_group_name_H-M   'P 1'
#
loop_
_entity.id
_entity.type
_entity.pdbx_description
1 polymer ?
#
loop_
_entity_poly.entity_id
_entity_poly.type
_entity_poly.pdbx_seq_one_letter_code
_entity_poly.pdbx_strand_id
1 'polypeptide(L)'
;MMAWDVIVPDPPVMTSPTIENLRRLLGVEVEYQGRRCRVVEILEEGPQIVVQCLEHRTIQPNQYGDASRRVPETHAFPVARLDPEFLARLLQAASQR
;
A
#
# COMPACT_ATOMS: atom_id res chain seq x y z
N MET A 1 18.96 -24.36 27.72
CA MET A 1 17.69 -24.49 26.99
C MET A 1 16.68 -23.61 27.72
N MET A 2 16.57 -22.35 27.33
CA MET A 2 15.65 -21.39 27.95
C MET A 2 14.68 -20.94 26.86
N ALA A 3 13.44 -21.42 26.96
CA ALA A 3 12.34 -21.03 26.09
C ALA A 3 11.99 -19.58 26.38
N TRP A 4 12.14 -18.73 25.37
CA TRP A 4 11.82 -17.31 25.38
C TRP A 4 10.36 -17.10 24.98
N ASP A 5 9.41 -17.82 25.57
CA ASP A 5 7.99 -17.58 25.29
C ASP A 5 7.50 -16.39 26.13
N VAL A 6 8.01 -15.20 25.82
CA VAL A 6 7.37 -13.95 26.22
C VAL A 6 6.17 -13.78 25.30
N ILE A 7 5.06 -14.42 25.67
CA ILE A 7 3.74 -14.03 25.19
C ILE A 7 3.49 -12.67 25.82
N VAL A 8 3.95 -11.60 25.16
CA VAL A 8 3.44 -10.25 25.41
C VAL A 8 1.97 -10.31 25.03
N PRO A 9 1.02 -10.17 25.97
CA PRO A 9 -0.38 -9.99 25.60
C PRO A 9 -0.45 -8.71 24.78
N ASP A 10 -0.90 -8.83 23.53
CA ASP A 10 -1.22 -7.72 22.65
C ASP A 10 -2.04 -6.69 23.46
N PRO A 11 -1.61 -5.42 23.55
CA PRO A 11 -2.34 -4.40 24.29
C PRO A 11 -3.76 -4.27 23.69
N PRO A 12 -4.76 -3.85 24.50
CA PRO A 12 -6.16 -3.83 24.08
C PRO A 12 -6.35 -3.09 22.75
N VAL A 13 -6.79 -3.86 21.76
CA VAL A 13 -7.10 -3.48 20.37
C VAL A 13 -7.81 -2.12 20.29
N MET A 14 -7.06 -1.10 19.88
CA MET A 14 -7.57 0.04 19.12
C MET A 14 -7.44 -0.30 17.64
N THR A 15 -8.23 -1.27 17.21
CA THR A 15 -8.47 -1.73 15.82
C THR A 15 -7.30 -1.56 14.83
N SER A 16 -6.13 -2.10 15.16
CA SER A 16 -5.06 -2.23 14.17
C SER A 16 -5.56 -3.09 13.01
N PRO A 17 -5.43 -2.65 11.75
CA PRO A 17 -5.89 -3.44 10.61
C PRO A 17 -5.13 -4.78 10.58
N THR A 18 -5.86 -5.89 10.45
CA THR A 18 -5.23 -7.19 10.21
C THR A 18 -4.52 -7.19 8.86
N ILE A 19 -3.49 -8.02 8.72
CA ILE A 19 -2.80 -8.20 7.44
C ILE A 19 -3.77 -8.64 6.33
N GLU A 20 -4.78 -9.46 6.64
CA GLU A 20 -5.83 -9.83 5.69
C GLU A 20 -6.63 -8.61 5.20
N ASN A 21 -6.96 -7.68 6.09
CA ASN A 21 -7.62 -6.43 5.72
C ASN A 21 -6.72 -5.58 4.80
N LEU A 22 -5.42 -5.49 5.10
CA LEU A 22 -4.47 -4.76 4.26
C LEU A 22 -4.30 -5.42 2.89
N ARG A 23 -4.27 -6.75 2.82
CA ARG A 23 -4.19 -7.50 1.55
C ARG A 23 -5.40 -7.23 0.64
N ARG A 24 -6.58 -6.94 1.19
CA ARG A 24 -7.74 -6.51 0.39
C ARG A 24 -7.53 -5.18 -0.33
N LEU A 25 -6.59 -4.35 0.15
CA LEU A 25 -6.22 -3.11 -0.53
C LEU A 25 -5.43 -3.35 -1.80
N LEU A 26 -4.87 -4.55 -2.02
CA LEU A 26 -4.12 -4.86 -3.24
C LEU A 26 -4.97 -4.60 -4.48
N GLY A 27 -4.42 -3.78 -5.37
CA GLY A 27 -5.07 -3.38 -6.60
C GLY A 27 -6.09 -2.25 -6.45
N VAL A 28 -6.33 -1.70 -5.25
CA VAL A 28 -7.13 -0.49 -5.02
C VAL A 28 -6.39 0.73 -5.56
N GLU A 29 -7.10 1.59 -6.27
CA GLU A 29 -6.58 2.88 -6.74
C GLU A 29 -6.78 3.95 -5.66
N VAL A 30 -5.73 4.71 -5.41
CA VAL A 30 -5.66 5.77 -4.41
C VAL A 30 -5.08 7.02 -5.05
N GLU A 31 -5.47 8.20 -4.57
CA GLU A 31 -4.83 9.45 -4.98
C GLU A 31 -3.71 9.77 -3.99
N TYR A 32 -2.48 9.88 -4.47
CA TYR A 32 -1.31 10.24 -3.67
C TYR A 32 -0.59 11.41 -4.33
N GLN A 33 -0.42 12.51 -3.59
CA GLN A 33 0.17 13.76 -4.10
C GLN A 33 -0.46 14.26 -5.43
N GLY A 34 -1.78 14.10 -5.59
CA GLY A 34 -2.49 14.46 -6.82
C GLY A 34 -2.22 13.54 -8.01
N ARG A 35 -1.53 12.41 -7.81
CA ARG A 35 -1.32 11.36 -8.80
C ARG A 35 -2.23 10.18 -8.47
N ARG A 36 -2.83 9.58 -9.49
CA ARG A 36 -3.51 8.28 -9.32
C ARG A 36 -2.43 7.23 -9.13
N CYS A 37 -2.51 6.48 -8.06
CA CYS A 37 -1.61 5.38 -7.77
C CYS A 37 -2.43 4.14 -7.42
N ARG A 38 -1.85 2.96 -7.51
CA ARG A 38 -2.51 1.69 -7.24
C ARG A 38 -1.70 0.93 -6.22
N VAL A 39 -2.35 0.39 -5.19
CA VAL A 39 -1.67 -0.48 -4.24
C VAL A 39 -1.21 -1.74 -4.96
N VAL A 40 0.08 -2.05 -4.90
CA VAL A 40 0.67 -3.19 -5.60
C VAL A 40 1.23 -4.25 -4.65
N GLU A 41 1.56 -3.89 -3.42
CA GLU A 41 2.16 -4.79 -2.44
C GLU A 41 1.88 -4.32 -1.01
N ILE A 42 1.86 -5.27 -0.07
CA ILE A 42 1.75 -5.03 1.37
C ILE A 42 2.94 -5.72 2.04
N LEU A 43 3.78 -4.95 2.73
CA LEU A 43 4.89 -5.49 3.53
C LEU A 43 4.34 -5.85 4.92
N GLU A 44 4.56 -7.08 5.38
CA GLU A 44 3.92 -7.64 6.58
C GLU A 44 4.74 -7.37 7.86
N GLU A 45 6.08 -7.34 7.76
CA GLU A 45 6.98 -7.02 8.86
C GLU A 45 7.07 -5.50 9.04
N GLY A 46 6.25 -4.97 9.95
CA GLY A 46 6.05 -3.52 10.12
C GLY A 46 5.15 -2.98 9.01
N PRO A 47 3.82 -3.13 9.12
CA PRO A 47 2.91 -3.10 7.98
C PRO A 47 3.10 -1.86 7.11
N GLN A 48 3.46 -2.06 5.84
CA GLN A 48 3.60 -0.97 4.87
C GLN A 48 2.75 -1.24 3.63
N ILE A 49 2.18 -0.17 3.07
CA ILE A 49 1.43 -0.20 1.82
C ILE A 49 2.35 0.33 0.73
N VAL A 50 2.60 -0.48 -0.29
CA VAL A 50 3.33 -0.06 -1.49
C VAL A 50 2.32 0.32 -2.56
N VAL A 51 2.40 1.56 -3.04
CA VAL A 51 1.60 2.04 -4.16
C VAL A 51 2.48 2.30 -5.36
N GLN A 52 1.96 2.06 -6.54
CA GLN A 52 2.58 2.35 -7.82
C GLN A 52 1.78 3.46 -8.49
N CYS A 53 2.42 4.58 -8.81
CA CYS A 53 1.73 5.67 -9.45
C CYS A 53 1.46 5.37 -10.93
N LEU A 54 0.18 5.45 -11.29
CA LEU A 54 -0.34 5.33 -12.63
C LEU A 54 -0.05 6.65 -13.33
N GLU A 55 1.14 6.77 -13.93
CA GLU A 55 1.50 7.96 -14.70
C GLU A 55 0.38 8.33 -15.70
N HIS A 56 -0.13 9.55 -15.59
CA HIS A 56 -1.09 10.07 -16.54
C HIS A 56 -0.37 10.32 -17.86
N ARG A 57 -0.61 9.41 -18.81
CA ARG A 57 -0.33 9.49 -20.25
C ARG A 57 0.16 10.87 -20.73
N THR A 58 1.43 10.93 -21.10
CA THR A 58 1.78 11.53 -22.39
C THR A 58 2.75 10.59 -23.07
N ILE A 59 2.18 9.67 -23.86
CA ILE A 59 2.92 8.96 -24.90
C ILE A 59 3.28 10.05 -25.92
N GLN A 60 4.42 10.69 -25.72
CA GLN A 60 5.07 11.38 -26.84
C GLN A 60 5.67 10.28 -27.72
N PRO A 61 5.33 10.23 -29.02
CA PRO A 61 5.98 9.31 -29.95
C PRO A 61 7.40 9.82 -30.18
N ASN A 62 8.37 9.38 -29.37
CA ASN A 62 9.77 9.54 -29.73
C ASN A 62 10.09 8.44 -30.77
N GLN A 63 10.14 8.82 -32.05
CA GLN A 63 10.46 7.94 -33.19
C GLN A 63 11.93 7.47 -33.23
N TYR A 64 12.64 7.52 -32.10
CA TYR A 64 14.00 7.05 -31.96
C TYR A 64 13.98 6.00 -30.85
N GLY A 65 14.09 4.72 -31.26
CA GLY A 65 13.91 3.53 -30.43
C GLY A 65 14.88 3.40 -29.27
N ASP A 66 14.70 4.25 -28.26
CA ASP A 66 15.29 4.05 -26.95
C ASP A 66 14.34 3.17 -26.14
N ALA A 67 14.77 1.93 -25.89
CA ALA A 67 14.08 0.97 -25.02
C ALA A 67 14.21 1.40 -23.55
N SER A 68 13.84 2.63 -23.24
CA SER A 68 13.64 3.09 -21.88
C SER A 68 12.41 2.36 -21.32
N ARG A 69 12.63 1.16 -20.76
CA ARG A 69 11.68 0.54 -19.84
C ARG A 69 11.39 1.59 -18.76
N ARG A 70 10.25 2.27 -18.87
CA ARG A 70 9.80 3.19 -17.82
C ARG A 70 9.43 2.33 -16.62
N VAL A 71 10.28 2.35 -15.59
CA VAL A 71 9.99 1.71 -14.32
C VAL A 71 8.92 2.56 -13.65
N PRO A 72 7.72 2.01 -13.37
CA PRO A 72 6.68 2.78 -12.74
C PRO A 72 7.12 3.19 -11.32
N GLU A 73 6.89 4.45 -10.97
CA GLU A 73 7.28 5.02 -9.68
C GLU A 73 6.50 4.35 -8.55
N THR A 74 7.21 3.76 -7.57
CA THR A 74 6.62 3.08 -6.41
C THR A 74 6.98 3.80 -5.12
N HIS A 75 6.01 3.86 -4.20
CA HIS A 75 6.16 4.50 -2.89
C HIS A 75 5.63 3.57 -1.80
N ALA A 76 6.40 3.41 -0.72
CA ALA A 76 6.01 2.59 0.43
C ALA A 76 5.67 3.47 1.64
N PHE A 77 4.52 3.23 2.25
CA PHE A 77 4.06 3.99 3.42
C PHE A 77 3.83 3.07 4.60
N PRO A 78 4.42 3.33 5.77
CA PRO A 78 4.08 2.58 6.97
C PRO A 78 2.63 2.90 7.36
N VAL A 79 1.84 1.86 7.62
CA VAL A 79 0.43 1.96 8.04
C VAL A 79 0.30 2.78 9.31
N ALA A 80 1.28 2.72 10.20
CA ALA A 80 1.34 3.53 11.43
C ALA A 80 1.40 5.05 11.18
N ARG A 81 1.77 5.51 9.99
CA ARG A 81 1.73 6.94 9.62
C ARG A 81 0.47 7.34 8.87
N LEU A 82 -0.37 6.38 8.48
CA LEU A 82 -1.62 6.67 7.80
C LEU A 82 -2.65 7.15 8.81
N ASP A 83 -3.48 8.08 8.37
CA ASP A 83 -4.63 8.50 9.14
C ASP A 83 -5.62 7.32 9.29
N PRO A 84 -6.12 7.04 10.50
CA PRO A 84 -6.99 5.89 10.74
C PRO A 84 -8.35 6.00 10.03
N GLU A 85 -8.91 7.21 9.86
CA GLU A 85 -10.13 7.39 9.08
C GLU A 85 -9.87 7.15 7.59
N PHE A 86 -8.75 7.62 7.08
CA PHE A 86 -8.36 7.35 5.70
C PHE A 86 -8.20 5.85 5.43
N LEU A 87 -7.52 5.14 6.32
CA LEU A 87 -7.36 3.68 6.23
C LEU A 87 -8.72 2.97 6.27
N ALA A 88 -9.63 3.37 7.18
CA ALA A 88 -10.96 2.78 7.24
C ALA A 88 -11.74 2.97 5.92
N ARG A 89 -11.63 4.15 5.29
CA ARG A 89 -12.25 4.42 3.99
C ARG A 89 -11.67 3.56 2.88
N LEU A 90 -10.35 3.36 2.86
CA LEU A 90 -9.69 2.47 1.91
C LEU A 90 -10.18 1.02 2.06
N LEU A 91 -10.27 0.53 3.30
CA LEU A 91 -10.78 -0.81 3.59
C LEU A 91 -12.25 -0.96 3.20
N GLN A 92 -13.07 0.06 3.43
CA GLN A 92 -14.47 0.07 2.99
C GLN A 92 -14.61 0.09 1.46
N ALA A 93 -13.76 0.84 0.75
CA ALA A 93 -13.72 0.84 -0.71
C ALA A 93 -13.27 -0.52 -1.27
N ALA A 94 -12.30 -1.17 -0.61
CA ALA A 94 -11.87 -2.52 -0.97
C ALA A 94 -12.96 -3.57 -0.76
N SER A 95 -13.83 -3.40 0.25
CA SER A 95 -14.93 -4.31 0.53
C SER A 95 -16.12 -4.20 -0.44
N GLN A 96 -16.16 -3.16 -1.29
CA GLN A 96 -17.22 -2.95 -2.29
C GLN A 96 -16.82 -3.47 -3.69
N ARG A 97 -15.66 -4.11 -3.81
CA ARG A 97 -15.20 -4.83 -5.02
C ARG A 97 -15.47 -6.31 -4.91
#